data_AF-A0A101UBH3-F1
#
_entry.id   AF-A0A101UBH3-F1
#
_cell.length_a   1.000
_cell.length_b   1.000
_cell.length_c   1.000
_cell.angle_alpha   90.00
_cell.angle_beta   90.00
_cell.angle_gamma   90.00
#
_symmetry.space_group_name_H-M   'P 1'
#
loop_
_entity.id
_entity.type
_entity.pdbx_description
1 polymer ?
#
loop_
_entity_poly.entity_id
_entity_poly.type
_entity_poly.pdbx_seq_one_letter_code
_entity_poly.pdbx_strand_id
1 'polypeptide(L)' 'MAAFSGAPGNTATANCLPGDIATGGGFIAGNGSRLSSQPVGAVGAAATGWQATQNGDGNGITAFAICVDLP' A
#
# COMPACT_ATOMS: atom_id res chain seq x y z
N MET A 1 10.23 8.20 -8.90
CA MET A 1 10.83 7.82 -7.59
C MET A 1 9.66 7.75 -6.60
N ALA A 2 9.26 6.55 -6.16
CA ALA A 2 8.06 6.38 -5.33
C ALA A 2 8.33 6.82 -3.87
N ALA A 3 7.40 7.57 -3.28
CA ALA A 3 7.50 8.03 -1.90
C ALA A 3 6.89 7.00 -0.93
N PHE A 4 7.61 6.69 0.14
CA PHE A 4 7.21 5.75 1.18
C PHE A 4 6.68 6.51 2.39
N SER A 5 5.47 6.23 2.87
CA SER A 5 4.99 6.73 4.17
C SER A 5 4.27 5.62 4.94
N GLY A 6 5.02 4.82 5.69
CA GLY A 6 4.46 3.89 6.68
C GLY A 6 4.53 4.52 8.07
N ALA A 7 3.39 4.83 8.68
CA ALA A 7 3.32 5.10 10.12
C ALA A 7 3.36 3.77 10.89
N PRO A 8 4.01 3.68 12.06
CA PRO A 8 3.97 2.47 12.88
C PRO A 8 2.52 2.16 13.27
N GLY A 9 2.06 0.97 12.88
CA GLY A 9 0.70 0.49 13.10
C GLY A 9 0.40 -0.76 12.29
N ASN A 10 -0.81 -1.31 12.47
CA ASN A 10 -1.24 -2.51 11.76
C ASN A 10 -1.64 -2.25 10.31
N THR A 11 -1.80 -1.00 9.91
CA THR A 11 -2.18 -0.60 8.54
C THR A 11 -1.16 0.39 7.99
N ALA A 12 -0.71 0.17 6.75
CA ALA A 12 0.12 1.10 6.01
C ALA A 12 -0.41 1.28 4.60
N THR A 13 -0.20 2.47 4.05
CA THR A 13 -0.64 2.84 2.71
C THR A 13 0.52 3.43 1.94
N ALA A 14 0.75 2.93 0.72
CA ALA A 14 1.67 3.51 -0.25
C ALA A 14 0.86 4.12 -1.39
N ASN A 15 0.96 5.44 -1.57
CA ASN A 15 0.26 6.15 -2.63
C ASN A 15 1.19 6.40 -3.82
N CYS A 16 0.63 6.33 -5.01
CA CYS A 16 1.28 6.81 -6.22
C CYS A 16 1.26 8.33 -6.28
N LEU A 17 2.04 8.92 -7.20
CA LEU A 17 2.00 10.36 -7.41
C LEU A 17 0.64 10.76 -8.01
N PRO A 18 0.20 12.03 -7.82
CA PRO A 18 -1.01 12.51 -8.47
C PRO A 18 -0.93 12.36 -10.00
N GLY A 19 -1.89 11.66 -10.59
CA GLY A 19 -1.92 11.36 -12.03
C GLY A 19 -1.49 9.94 -12.39
N ASP A 20 -0.70 9.29 -11.53
CA ASP A 20 -0.25 7.91 -11.73
C ASP A 20 -1.32 6.89 -11.34
N ILE A 21 -1.19 5.68 -11.89
CA ILE A 21 -2.00 4.52 -11.50
C ILE A 21 -1.17 3.44 -10.80
N ALA A 22 -1.72 2.86 -9.74
CA ALA A 22 -1.19 1.67 -9.12
C ALA A 22 -1.62 0.42 -9.91
N THR A 23 -0.66 -0.33 -10.41
CA THR A 23 -0.89 -1.61 -11.12
C THR A 23 -0.68 -2.82 -10.22
N GLY A 24 -0.10 -2.61 -9.05
CA GLY A 24 0.10 -3.63 -8.05
C GLY A 24 0.65 -3.03 -6.75
N GLY A 25 0.87 -3.89 -5.78
CA GLY A 25 1.47 -3.51 -4.52
C GLY A 25 1.50 -4.69 -3.55
N GLY A 26 1.90 -4.39 -2.32
CA GLY A 26 2.05 -5.40 -1.29
C GLY A 26 2.56 -4.79 0.00
N PHE A 27 3.09 -5.66 0.86
CA PHE A 27 3.67 -5.24 2.12
C PHE A 27 4.74 -6.21 2.59
N ILE A 28 5.58 -5.70 3.48
CA ILE A 28 6.51 -6.47 4.29
C ILE A 28 6.08 -6.26 5.74
N ALA A 29 5.83 -7.35 6.46
CA ALA A 29 5.57 -7.32 7.90
C ALA A 29 6.83 -7.76 8.65
N GLY A 30 7.22 -6.99 9.67
CA GLY A 30 8.34 -7.36 10.54
C GLY A 30 8.03 -8.55 11.45
N ASN A 31 6.76 -8.74 11.78
CA ASN A 31 6.18 -9.86 12.53
C ASN A 31 4.67 -9.93 12.28
N GLY A 32 4.01 -10.99 12.74
CA GLY A 32 2.57 -11.19 12.53
C GLY A 32 2.22 -11.81 11.17
N SER A 33 0.95 -11.72 10.78
CA SER A 33 0.44 -12.32 9.54
C SER A 33 -0.36 -11.32 8.70
N ARG A 34 -0.52 -11.62 7.41
CA ARG A 34 -1.34 -10.81 6.51
C ARG A 34 -2.80 -10.82 6.99
N LEU A 35 -3.40 -9.64 7.17
CA LEU A 35 -4.86 -9.50 7.24
C LEU A 35 -5.42 -9.16 5.86
N SER A 36 -4.94 -8.08 5.24
CA SER A 36 -5.40 -7.63 3.92
C SER A 36 -4.26 -7.00 3.11
N SER A 37 -4.42 -7.01 1.78
CA SER A 37 -3.56 -6.28 0.85
C SER A 37 -4.37 -5.99 -0.40
N GLN A 38 -4.65 -4.71 -0.64
CA GLN A 38 -5.64 -4.28 -1.63
C GLN A 38 -5.29 -2.93 -2.24
N PRO A 39 -5.72 -2.67 -3.49
CA PRO A 39 -5.58 -1.36 -4.11
C PRO A 39 -6.35 -0.29 -3.32
N VAL A 40 -5.82 0.93 -3.33
CA VAL A 40 -6.52 2.13 -2.86
C VAL A 40 -7.21 2.78 -4.05
N GLY A 41 -8.52 3.01 -3.94
CA GLY A 41 -9.30 3.67 -4.99
C GLY A 41 -10.79 3.29 -4.90
N ALA A 42 -11.61 3.99 -5.67
CA ALA A 42 -13.01 3.62 -5.83
C ALA A 42 -13.11 2.30 -6.63
N VAL A 43 -14.07 1.44 -6.27
CA VAL A 43 -14.34 0.21 -7.00
C VAL A 43 -14.70 0.55 -8.45
N GLY A 44 -13.97 -0.04 -9.40
CA GLY A 44 -14.14 0.23 -10.83
C GLY A 44 -13.34 1.42 -11.37
N ALA A 45 -12.59 2.13 -10.52
CA ALA A 45 -11.60 3.12 -10.94
C ALA A 45 -10.18 2.55 -10.93
N ALA A 46 -9.26 3.22 -11.61
CA ALA A 46 -7.83 2.91 -11.49
C ALA A 46 -7.38 3.13 -10.03
N ALA A 47 -6.61 2.19 -9.51
CA ALA A 47 -6.06 2.33 -8.17
C ALA A 47 -5.02 3.46 -8.16
N THR A 48 -4.94 4.20 -7.07
CA THR A 48 -3.99 5.30 -6.87
C THR A 48 -2.94 4.98 -5.81
N GLY A 49 -2.97 3.76 -5.27
CA GLY A 49 -2.06 3.28 -4.26
C GLY A 49 -2.37 1.86 -3.84
N TRP A 50 -1.72 1.42 -2.77
CA TRP A 50 -1.92 0.13 -2.15
C TRP A 50 -1.97 0.25 -0.64
N GLN A 51 -2.97 -0.39 -0.03
CA GLN A 51 -3.10 -0.49 1.41
C GLN A 51 -2.91 -1.93 1.84
N ALA A 52 -2.16 -2.11 2.92
CA ALA A 52 -2.03 -3.39 3.57
C ALA A 52 -2.37 -3.27 5.05
N THR A 53 -2.91 -4.36 5.59
CA THR A 53 -3.16 -4.50 7.01
C THR A 53 -2.59 -5.85 7.48
N GLN A 54 -1.93 -5.87 8.63
CA GLN A 54 -1.54 -7.09 9.33
C GLN A 54 -2.50 -7.44 10.46
N ASN A 55 -2.49 -8.69 10.88
CA ASN A 55 -3.11 -9.18 12.10
C ASN A 55 -2.04 -9.34 13.20
N GLY A 56 -2.37 -8.92 14.44
CA GLY A 56 -1.49 -8.97 15.61
C GLY A 56 -0.96 -7.60 16.07
N ASP A 57 -0.19 -7.57 17.16
CA ASP A 57 0.36 -6.35 17.79
C ASP A 57 1.69 -5.88 17.16
N GLY A 58 1.91 -6.22 15.89
CA GLY A 58 3.24 -6.25 15.32
C GLY A 58 3.97 -4.90 15.21
N ASN A 59 5.30 -4.98 15.09
CA ASN A 59 6.28 -3.88 15.13
C ASN A 59 6.27 -2.99 13.87
N GLY A 60 5.10 -2.82 13.25
CA GLY A 60 4.89 -2.04 12.04
C GLY A 60 4.97 -2.87 10.75
N ILE A 61 4.12 -2.50 9.79
CA ILE A 61 4.21 -2.96 8.41
C ILE A 61 4.71 -1.85 7.49
N THR A 62 5.36 -2.25 6.41
CA THR A 62 5.68 -1.36 5.30
C THR A 62 4.87 -1.77 4.08
N ALA A 63 4.01 -0.89 3.58
CA ALA A 63 3.31 -1.09 2.31
C ALA A 63 4.14 -0.54 1.15
N PHE A 64 3.97 -1.12 -0.04
CA PHE A 64 4.53 -0.62 -1.29
C PHE A 64 3.48 -0.70 -2.41
N ALA A 65 3.61 0.20 -3.39
CA ALA A 65 2.78 0.25 -4.58
C ALA A 65 3.68 0.31 -5.84
N ILE A 66 3.24 -0.32 -6.92
CA ILE A 66 3.86 -0.26 -8.23
C ILE A 66 3.05 0.73 -9.07
N CYS A 67 3.64 1.90 -9.28
CA CYS A 67 2.99 3.03 -9.96
C CYS A 67 3.47 3.12 -11.41
N VAL A 68 2.53 3.33 -12.32
CA VAL A 68 2.79 3.63 -13.73
C VAL A 68 2.41 5.07 -13.98
N ASP A 69 3.36 5.81 -14.53
CA ASP A 69 3.17 7.18 -15.01
C ASP A 69 2.31 7.15 -16.28
N LEU A 70 1.23 7.91 -16.26
CA LEU A 70 0.34 8.06 -17.41
C LEU A 70 0.57 9.46 -18.01
N PRO A 71 1.02 9.55 -19.28
CA PRO A 71 1.21 10.82 -19.97
C PRO A 71 -0.11 11.54 -20.30
#